data_AF-A0A0B7GZN8-F1
#
_entry.id   AF-A0A0B7GZN8-F1
#
_cell.length_a   1.000
_cell.length_b   1.000
_cell.length_c   1.000
_cell.angle_alpha   90.00
_cell.angle_beta   90.00
_cell.angle_gamma   90.00
#
_symmetry.space_group_name_H-M   'P 1'
#
loop_
_entity.id
_entity.type
_entity.pdbx_description
1 polymer ?
#
loop_
_entity_poly.entity_id
_entity_poly.type
_entity_poly.pdbx_seq_one_letter_code
_entity_poly.pdbx_strand_id
1 'polypeptide(L)'
;MNKLHWADFAAEKILRERGELDEYTCASGITPSGTVHIGNFREIISVELVVRALQDLGKKVRFIYSWDDYDVFRKVPSNMPKPEILEKYLRYPITEVPDTFERDESYARHHEIEKRTRYFIDTANLFFLGGYYVI
;
A
#
# COMPACT_ATOMS: atom_id res chain seq x y z
N MET A 1 -34.60 3.55 -6.23
CA MET A 1 -34.23 2.80 -7.45
C MET A 1 -32.79 2.33 -7.25
N ASN A 2 -32.59 1.16 -6.63
CA ASN A 2 -31.25 0.65 -6.30
C ASN A 2 -30.52 0.32 -7.61
N LYS A 3 -29.65 1.22 -8.06
CA LYS A 3 -28.60 0.84 -8.99
C LYS A 3 -27.60 0.05 -8.17
N LEU A 4 -27.73 -1.27 -8.15
CA LEU A 4 -26.74 -2.14 -7.50
C LEU A 4 -25.42 -1.96 -8.23
N HIS A 5 -24.50 -1.25 -7.59
CA HIS A 5 -23.13 -1.13 -8.01
C HIS A 5 -22.42 -2.48 -7.78
N TRP A 6 -21.34 -2.76 -8.50
CA TRP A 6 -20.65 -4.06 -8.37
C TRP A 6 -20.12 -4.30 -6.94
N ALA A 7 -19.82 -3.23 -6.21
CA ALA A 7 -19.38 -3.30 -4.82
C ALA A 7 -20.49 -3.79 -3.89
N ASP A 8 -21.75 -3.47 -4.17
CA ASP A 8 -22.91 -3.93 -3.41
C ASP A 8 -23.06 -5.45 -3.56
N PHE A 9 -22.93 -5.96 -4.80
CA PHE A 9 -22.91 -7.41 -5.06
C PHE A 9 -21.74 -8.11 -4.36
N ALA A 10 -20.56 -7.49 -4.33
CA ALA A 10 -19.40 -8.03 -3.64
C ALA A 10 -19.64 -8.09 -2.13
N ALA A 11 -20.19 -7.03 -1.54
CA ALA A 11 -20.57 -7.00 -0.12
C ALA A 11 -21.61 -8.07 0.22
N GLU A 12 -22.70 -8.18 -0.55
CA GLU A 12 -23.72 -9.22 -0.37
C GLU A 12 -23.14 -10.64 -0.48
N LYS A 13 -22.22 -10.85 -1.43
CA LYS A 13 -21.51 -12.13 -1.57
C LYS A 13 -20.67 -12.43 -0.34
N ILE A 14 -19.94 -11.46 0.19
CA ILE A 14 -19.15 -11.60 1.43
C ILE A 14 -20.06 -12.01 2.59
N LEU A 15 -21.20 -11.34 2.78
CA LEU A 15 -22.16 -11.68 3.84
C LEU A 15 -22.68 -13.11 3.71
N ARG A 16 -22.99 -13.54 2.49
CA ARG A 16 -23.48 -14.90 2.22
C ARG A 16 -22.44 -15.99 2.50
N GLU A 17 -21.19 -15.72 2.16
CA GLU A 17 -20.10 -16.70 2.25
C GLU A 17 -19.45 -16.73 3.64
N ARG A 18 -19.35 -15.58 4.31
CA ARG A 18 -18.71 -15.45 5.62
C ARG A 18 -19.69 -15.50 6.78
N GLY A 19 -20.99 -15.31 6.51
CA GLY A 19 -22.00 -15.15 7.55
C GLY A 19 -21.86 -13.81 8.27
N GLU A 20 -22.63 -13.64 9.35
CA GLU A 20 -22.53 -12.49 10.24
C GLU A 20 -21.28 -12.57 11.12
N LEU A 21 -20.49 -11.50 11.11
CA LEU A 21 -19.29 -11.34 11.93
C LEU A 21 -19.44 -10.09 12.79
N ASP A 22 -18.84 -10.09 13.98
CA ASP A 22 -18.76 -8.90 14.84
C ASP A 22 -17.98 -7.76 14.17
N GLU A 23 -17.03 -8.09 13.30
CA GLU A 23 -16.26 -7.15 12.48
C GLU A 23 -15.74 -7.84 11.21
N TYR A 24 -15.88 -7.17 10.07
CA TYR A 24 -15.28 -7.59 8.80
C TYR A 24 -13.94 -6.89 8.61
N THR A 25 -12.87 -7.64 8.37
CA THR A 25 -11.57 -7.06 8.03
C THR A 25 -11.34 -7.10 6.52
N CYS A 26 -11.14 -5.94 5.92
CA CYS A 26 -10.72 -5.79 4.53
C CYS A 26 -9.28 -5.28 4.50
N ALA A 27 -8.49 -5.73 3.53
CA ALA A 27 -7.11 -5.29 3.38
C ALA A 27 -6.80 -4.97 1.91
N SER A 28 -6.00 -3.93 1.70
CA SER A 28 -5.34 -3.61 0.44
C SER A 28 -3.90 -3.24 0.75
N GLY A 29 -2.99 -3.44 -0.20
CA GLY A 29 -1.63 -2.97 -0.02
C GLY A 29 -0.92 -2.61 -1.30
N ILE A 30 0.14 -1.82 -1.16
CA ILE A 30 1.07 -1.54 -2.24
C ILE A 30 2.46 -1.93 -1.79
N THR A 31 3.15 -2.68 -2.64
CA THR A 31 4.59 -2.87 -2.53
C THR A 31 5.30 -1.81 -3.37
N PRO A 32 6.14 -0.94 -2.79
CA PRO A 32 6.77 0.19 -3.46
C PRO A 32 8.06 -0.20 -4.20
N SER A 33 8.25 -1.47 -4.61
CA SER A 33 9.47 -1.94 -5.30
C SER A 33 9.60 -1.52 -6.76
N GLY A 34 8.67 -0.68 -7.25
CA GLY A 34 8.71 -0.07 -8.58
C GLY A 34 7.93 1.24 -8.66
N THR A 35 7.76 1.75 -9.88
CA THR A 35 6.95 2.93 -10.17
C THR A 35 5.48 2.63 -9.86
N VAL A 36 4.89 3.36 -8.92
CA VAL A 36 3.45 3.30 -8.62
C VAL A 36 2.71 3.76 -9.88
N HIS A 37 1.83 2.91 -10.39
CA HIS A 37 0.99 3.22 -11.55
C HIS A 37 -0.49 3.14 -11.17
N ILE A 38 -1.37 3.57 -12.10
CA ILE A 38 -2.82 3.57 -11.90
C ILE A 38 -3.38 2.18 -11.53
N GLY A 39 -2.66 1.12 -11.85
CA GLY A 39 -3.02 -0.25 -11.47
C GLY A 39 -2.94 -0.49 -9.97
N ASN A 40 -1.94 0.07 -9.28
CA ASN A 40 -1.87 0.03 -7.82
C ASN A 40 -3.05 0.78 -7.21
N PHE A 41 -3.38 1.96 -7.73
CA PHE A 41 -4.51 2.75 -7.25
C PHE A 41 -5.85 2.04 -7.44
N ARG A 42 -6.02 1.30 -8.55
CA ARG A 42 -7.22 0.50 -8.80
C ARG A 42 -7.46 -0.52 -7.68
N GLU A 43 -6.41 -1.14 -7.17
CA GLU A 43 -6.53 -2.11 -6.08
C GLU A 43 -7.12 -1.46 -4.81
N ILE A 44 -6.57 -0.31 -4.41
CA ILE A 44 -7.00 0.43 -3.23
C ILE A 44 -8.47 0.83 -3.35
N ILE A 45 -8.83 1.49 -4.46
CA ILE A 45 -10.19 1.96 -4.69
C ILE A 45 -11.17 0.79 -4.73
N SER A 46 -10.80 -0.33 -5.35
CA SER A 46 -11.70 -1.49 -5.40
C SER A 46 -12.01 -2.02 -4.01
N VAL A 47 -11.02 -2.15 -3.13
CA VAL A 47 -11.27 -2.60 -1.75
C VAL A 47 -12.05 -1.55 -0.97
N GLU A 48 -11.74 -0.27 -1.11
CA GLU A 48 -12.45 0.82 -0.44
C GLU A 48 -13.94 0.87 -0.82
N LEU A 49 -14.28 0.66 -2.09
CA LEU A 49 -15.67 0.63 -2.55
C LEU A 49 -16.46 -0.52 -1.91
N VAL A 50 -15.84 -1.68 -1.69
CA VAL A 50 -16.46 -2.82 -0.98
C VAL A 50 -16.59 -2.53 0.52
N VAL A 51 -15.60 -1.89 1.13
CA VAL A 51 -15.68 -1.43 2.53
C VAL A 51 -16.87 -0.50 2.73
N ARG A 52 -17.05 0.49 1.85
CA ARG A 52 -18.20 1.40 1.89
C ARG A 52 -19.52 0.65 1.72
N ALA A 53 -19.60 -0.28 0.78
CA ALA A 53 -20.80 -1.09 0.59
C ALA A 53 -21.14 -1.95 1.83
N LEU A 54 -20.16 -2.52 2.52
CA LEU A 54 -20.38 -3.23 3.79
C LEU A 54 -20.84 -2.28 4.91
N GLN A 55 -20.28 -1.07 4.97
CA GLN A 55 -20.69 -0.03 5.93
C GLN A 55 -22.13 0.46 5.66
N ASP A 56 -22.51 0.64 4.39
CA ASP A 56 -23.87 1.00 3.98
C ASP A 56 -24.90 -0.08 4.35
N LEU A 57 -24.47 -1.35 4.43
CA LEU A 57 -25.25 -2.47 4.97
C LEU A 57 -25.23 -2.56 6.51
N GLY A 58 -24.67 -1.57 7.19
CA GLY A 58 -24.63 -1.47 8.66
C GLY A 58 -23.59 -2.37 9.33
N LYS A 59 -22.59 -2.88 8.59
CA LYS A 59 -21.57 -3.76 9.14
C LYS A 59 -20.41 -2.97 9.74
N LYS A 60 -19.85 -3.50 10.83
CA LYS A 60 -18.60 -3.00 11.38
C LYS A 60 -17.45 -3.49 10.51
N VAL A 61 -16.65 -2.58 9.98
CA VAL A 61 -15.55 -2.90 9.06
C VAL A 61 -14.25 -2.28 9.56
N ARG A 62 -13.20 -3.11 9.63
CA ARG A 62 -11.82 -2.68 9.81
C ARG A 62 -11.12 -2.72 8.44
N PHE A 63 -10.70 -1.57 7.95
CA PHE A 63 -9.95 -1.48 6.70
C PHE A 63 -8.46 -1.29 6.99
N ILE A 64 -7.63 -2.21 6.50
CA ILE A 64 -6.17 -2.17 6.60
C ILE A 64 -5.61 -1.72 5.26
N TYR A 65 -4.80 -0.67 5.30
CA TYR A 65 -3.95 -0.28 4.19
C TYR A 65 -2.50 -0.60 4.53
N SER A 66 -1.92 -1.57 3.83
CA SER A 66 -0.54 -2.00 4.05
C SER A 66 0.40 -1.37 3.02
N TRP A 67 1.51 -0.84 3.49
CA TRP A 67 2.61 -0.41 2.64
C TRP A 67 3.77 -1.36 2.90
N ASP A 68 4.06 -2.24 1.93
CA ASP A 68 5.06 -3.30 2.09
C ASP A 68 6.45 -2.72 1.81
N ASP A 69 6.96 -1.91 2.73
CA ASP A 69 8.29 -1.25 2.66
C ASP A 69 9.47 -2.19 2.92
N TYR A 70 9.21 -3.42 3.33
CA TYR A 70 10.25 -4.43 3.61
C TYR A 70 10.65 -5.23 2.38
N ASP A 71 10.34 -4.71 1.19
CA ASP A 71 10.67 -5.40 -0.04
C ASP A 71 12.18 -5.42 -0.22
N VAL A 72 12.72 -6.62 -0.45
CA VAL A 72 14.16 -6.80 -0.65
C VAL A 72 14.62 -6.03 -1.88
N PHE A 73 15.82 -5.46 -1.84
CA PHE A 73 16.38 -4.77 -2.99
C PHE A 73 16.72 -5.78 -4.09
N ARG A 74 15.77 -6.03 -5.00
CA ARG A 74 15.82 -7.14 -5.98
C ARG A 74 16.77 -6.87 -7.16
N LYS A 75 16.90 -5.61 -7.56
CA LYS A 75 17.71 -5.19 -8.71
C LYS A 75 18.15 -3.73 -8.54
N VAL A 76 19.29 -3.40 -9.11
CA VAL A 76 19.74 -2.00 -9.23
C VAL A 76 19.01 -1.34 -10.41
N PRO A 77 18.27 -0.22 -10.19
CA PRO A 77 17.68 0.52 -11.30
C PRO A 77 18.76 1.17 -12.17
N SER A 78 18.57 1.14 -13.50
CA SER A 78 19.56 1.64 -14.47
C SER A 78 19.80 3.15 -14.42
N ASN A 79 18.89 3.91 -13.81
CA ASN A 79 18.96 5.36 -13.67
C ASN A 79 19.58 5.81 -12.34
N MET A 80 20.06 4.88 -11.50
CA MET A 80 20.67 5.25 -10.21
C MET A 80 22.15 5.62 -10.38
N PRO A 81 22.62 6.67 -9.68
CA PRO A 81 24.04 6.93 -9.55
C PRO A 81 24.73 5.82 -8.74
N LYS A 82 26.02 5.61 -8.99
CA LYS A 82 26.88 4.67 -8.26
C LYS A 82 26.29 3.24 -8.13
N PRO A 83 25.89 2.59 -9.25
CA PRO A 83 25.25 1.28 -9.23
C PRO A 83 26.11 0.20 -8.53
N GLU A 84 27.44 0.31 -8.59
CA GLU A 84 28.40 -0.58 -7.93
C GLU A 84 28.29 -0.58 -6.39
N ILE A 85 27.80 0.51 -5.80
CA ILE A 85 27.50 0.57 -4.36
C ILE A 85 26.22 -0.22 -4.10
N LEU A 86 25.18 0.03 -4.90
CA LEU A 86 23.86 -0.58 -4.76
C LEU A 86 23.89 -2.10 -4.98
N GLU A 87 24.71 -2.60 -5.89
CA GLU A 87 24.87 -4.05 -6.16
C GLU A 87 25.25 -4.84 -4.90
N LYS A 88 25.99 -4.24 -3.97
CA LYS A 88 26.40 -4.88 -2.70
C LYS A 88 25.25 -5.09 -1.72
N TYR A 89 24.17 -4.32 -1.88
CA TYR A 89 22.98 -4.37 -1.03
C TYR A 89 21.82 -5.12 -1.70
N LEU A 90 22.08 -5.83 -2.81
CA LEU A 90 21.07 -6.72 -3.38
C LEU A 90 20.63 -7.74 -2.33
N ARG A 91 19.31 -7.93 -2.22
CA ARG A 91 18.62 -8.78 -1.22
C ARG A 91 18.58 -8.24 0.21
N TYR A 92 19.15 -7.07 0.49
CA TYR A 92 18.95 -6.38 1.77
C TYR A 92 17.61 -5.64 1.78
N PRO A 93 17.02 -5.33 2.94
CA PRO A 93 15.89 -4.41 3.03
C PRO A 93 16.22 -3.05 2.38
N ILE A 94 15.29 -2.47 1.63
CA ILE A 94 15.51 -1.17 0.97
C ILE A 94 15.76 -0.01 1.95
N THR A 95 15.40 -0.17 3.22
CA THR A 95 15.70 0.76 4.32
C THR A 95 17.17 0.73 4.74
N GLU A 96 17.91 -0.35 4.44
CA GLU A 96 19.35 -0.49 4.69
C GLU A 96 20.21 -0.18 3.47
N VAL A 97 19.59 0.00 2.30
CA VAL A 97 20.29 0.39 1.06
C VAL A 97 20.57 1.90 1.12
N PRO A 98 21.82 2.35 0.92
CA PRO A 98 22.15 3.77 0.97
C PRO A 98 21.54 4.55 -0.21
N ASP A 99 21.17 5.81 0.02
CA ASP A 99 20.83 6.74 -1.06
C ASP A 99 22.08 7.17 -1.82
N THR A 100 22.18 6.79 -3.09
CA THR A 100 23.32 7.18 -3.93
C THR A 100 23.19 8.58 -4.54
N PHE A 101 22.07 9.28 -4.33
CA PHE A 101 21.94 10.71 -4.62
C PHE A 101 22.42 11.60 -3.47
N GLU A 102 22.76 11.04 -2.31
CA GLU A 102 23.23 11.78 -1.13
C GLU A 102 22.23 12.85 -0.65
N ARG A 103 20.93 12.60 -0.83
CA ARG A 103 19.85 13.52 -0.43
C ARG A 103 19.14 13.05 0.84
N ASP A 104 19.08 11.74 1.06
CA ASP A 104 18.30 11.12 2.12
C ASP A 104 19.06 9.99 2.83
N GLU A 105 18.51 9.51 3.96
CA GLU A 105 19.15 8.51 4.82
C GLU A 105 19.26 7.12 4.19
N SER A 106 18.36 6.79 3.26
CA SER A 106 18.31 5.49 2.57
C SER A 106 17.62 5.61 1.22
N TYR A 107 17.84 4.60 0.37
CA TYR A 107 17.15 4.42 -0.90
C TYR A 107 15.62 4.47 -0.72
N ALA A 108 15.10 3.79 0.31
CA ALA A 108 13.67 3.82 0.63
C ALA A 108 13.17 5.24 0.94
N ARG A 109 13.88 5.96 1.81
CA ARG A 109 13.51 7.31 2.23
C ARG A 109 13.54 8.30 1.07
N HIS A 110 14.56 8.20 0.22
CA HIS A 110 14.69 9.02 -0.97
C HIS A 110 13.46 8.95 -1.87
N HIS A 111 13.05 7.73 -2.20
CA HIS A 111 11.89 7.50 -3.05
C HIS A 111 10.56 7.78 -2.35
N GLU A 112 10.48 7.64 -1.03
CA GLU A 112 9.31 8.04 -0.24
C GLU A 112 9.06 9.55 -0.36
N ILE A 113 10.08 10.37 -0.10
CA ILE A 113 9.97 11.84 -0.17
C ILE A 113 9.70 12.32 -1.60
N GLU A 114 10.37 11.73 -2.58
CA GLU A 114 10.13 12.04 -3.99
C GLU A 114 8.67 11.73 -4.37
N LYS A 115 8.14 10.57 -3.96
CA LYS A 115 6.75 10.18 -4.21
C LYS A 115 5.78 11.09 -3.45
N ARG A 116 6.06 11.44 -2.19
CA ARG A 116 5.22 12.34 -1.39
C ARG A 116 5.12 13.74 -1.99
N THR A 117 6.24 14.27 -2.48
CA THR A 117 6.32 15.63 -3.07
C THR A 117 5.71 15.67 -4.47
N ARG A 118 5.85 14.60 -5.26
CA ARG A 118 5.34 14.52 -6.63
C ARG A 118 3.84 14.20 -6.71
N TYR A 119 3.27 13.53 -5.72
CA TYR A 119 1.88 13.05 -5.75
C TYR A 119 0.90 13.77 -4.81
N PHE A 120 1.31 14.80 -4.05
CA PHE A 120 0.39 15.61 -3.23
C PHE A 120 -0.62 14.74 -2.44
N ILE A 121 -0.13 13.77 -1.66
CA ILE A 121 -0.97 13.00 -0.74
C ILE A 121 -1.02 13.78 0.57
N ASP A 122 -1.93 14.75 0.64
CA ASP A 122 -2.17 15.57 1.82
C ASP A 122 -3.65 15.44 2.21
N THR A 123 -4.10 14.21 2.53
CA THR A 123 -5.36 13.97 3.25
C THR A 123 -5.45 12.53 3.77
N ALA A 124 -4.64 12.19 4.76
CA ALA A 124 -5.00 11.23 5.80
C ALA A 124 -3.95 11.38 6.89
N ASN A 125 -4.38 11.57 8.14
CA ASN A 125 -3.52 11.41 9.31
C ASN A 125 -2.96 9.98 9.31
N LEU A 126 -1.81 9.79 8.66
CA LEU A 126 -1.02 8.58 8.75
C LEU A 126 -0.32 8.65 10.11
N PHE A 127 -0.92 8.02 11.11
CA PHE A 127 -0.21 7.74 12.35
C PHE A 127 0.96 6.83 12.03
N PHE A 128 2.17 7.41 12.09
CA PHE A 128 3.42 6.68 12.18
C PHE A 128 3.40 5.84 13.45
N LEU A 129 3.36 4.52 13.30
CA LEU A 129 3.85 3.60 14.30
C LEU A 129 4.80 2.65 13.60
N GLY A 130 6.09 2.84 13.88
CA GLY A 130 7.15 1.97 13.38
C GLY A 130 6.86 0.51 13.76
N GLY A 131 7.18 -0.39 12.82
CA GLY A 131 7.55 -1.75 13.14
C GLY A 131 6.48 -2.68 13.68
N TYR A 132 5.23 -2.63 13.20
CA TYR A 132 4.27 -3.69 13.53
C TYR A 132 3.69 -4.40 12.32
N TYR A 133 4.04 -5.68 12.24
CA TYR A 133 3.32 -6.71 11.50
C TYR A 133 1.84 -6.71 11.93
N VAL A 134 0.95 -6.68 10.95
CA VAL A 134 -0.47 -6.95 11.17
C VAL A 134 -0.87 -8.05 10.21
N ILE A 135 -1.20 -9.19 10.81
CA ILE A 135 -1.81 -10.39 10.24
C ILE A 135 -3.21 -10.08 9.68
#